data_AF-A0AAQ2XZP5-F1
#
_entry.id   AF-A0AAQ2XZP5-F1
#
_cell.length_a   1.000
_cell.length_b   1.000
_cell.length_c   1.000
_cell.angle_alpha   90.00
_cell.angle_beta   90.00
_cell.angle_gamma   90.00
#
_symmetry.space_group_name_H-M   'P 1'
#
loop_
_entity.id
_entity.type
_entity.pdbx_description
1 polymer ?
#
loop_
_entity_poly.entity_id
_entity_poly.type
_entity_poly.pdbx_seq_one_letter_code
_entity_poly.pdbx_strand_id
1 'polypeptide(L)'
;MPYLLAIVLSIFTLTGCQSAYYSAMEQVGYHKRDIMVDRVEDAKESQQDAQEEFTSALEALSALTNFDGGELESVYNNINDKYEDSEKAAQDVRDRIAAIEDVSDALFEEWQGELDLYTSAKLRRSSEQKLRETKASYKSMLSAMKRAEGKMTPVLNTLRDNTLYLKHNLNASAIGSLKGEFSSLEKDIQYAIKQMNAAIAESDKFLQQLNQK
;
A
#
# COMPACT_ATOMS: atom_id res chain seq x y z
N MET A 1 -30.37 21.94 29.25
CA MET A 1 -29.02 21.41 28.94
C MET A 1 -28.66 20.05 29.58
N PRO A 2 -29.58 19.10 29.85
CA PRO A 2 -29.14 17.74 30.26
C PRO A 2 -28.91 16.81 29.05
N TYR A 3 -29.58 17.06 27.92
CA TYR A 3 -29.49 16.23 26.72
C TYR A 3 -28.20 16.43 25.90
N LEU A 4 -27.52 17.57 26.08
CA LEU A 4 -26.25 17.85 25.38
C LEU A 4 -25.09 16.98 25.92
N LEU A 5 -25.13 16.64 27.22
CA LEU A 5 -24.15 15.76 27.87
C LEU A 5 -24.33 14.29 27.47
N ALA A 6 -25.56 13.84 27.21
CA ALA A 6 -25.83 12.48 26.75
C ALA A 6 -25.39 12.24 25.30
N ILE A 7 -25.47 13.25 24.43
CA ILE A 7 -25.02 13.16 23.03
C ILE A 7 -23.49 13.16 22.92
N VAL A 8 -22.80 13.88 23.80
CA VAL A 8 -21.32 13.89 23.84
C VAL A 8 -20.75 12.58 24.40
N LEU A 9 -21.48 11.87 25.26
CA LEU A 9 -21.05 10.59 25.82
C LEU A 9 -21.22 9.40 24.84
N SER A 10 -22.14 9.50 23.87
CA SER A 10 -22.35 8.47 22.83
C SER A 10 -21.35 8.54 21.67
N ILE A 11 -20.54 9.59 21.56
CA ILE A 11 -19.53 9.73 20.48
C ILE A 11 -18.20 9.05 20.86
N PHE A 12 -17.95 8.82 22.16
CA PHE A 12 -16.73 8.18 22.66
C PHE A 12 -16.76 6.64 22.60
N THR A 13 -17.84 6.01 22.14
CA THR A 13 -17.96 4.54 22.07
C THR A 13 -17.63 3.95 20.70
N LEU A 14 -17.23 4.77 19.71
CA LEU A 14 -16.96 4.31 18.35
C LEU A 14 -15.50 3.88 18.09
N THR A 15 -14.59 4.08 19.05
CA THR A 15 -13.21 3.57 18.93
C THR A 15 -13.09 2.07 19.28
N GLY A 16 -14.17 1.42 19.73
CA GLY A 16 -14.22 -0.01 20.06
C GLY A 16 -14.67 -0.93 18.92
N CYS A 17 -14.95 -0.40 17.72
CA CYS A 17 -15.45 -1.21 16.61
C CYS A 17 -14.40 -2.22 16.09
N GLN A 18 -13.12 -1.88 16.13
CA GLN A 18 -12.05 -2.77 15.65
C GLN A 18 -11.75 -3.90 16.64
N SER A 19 -11.66 -3.61 17.95
CA SER A 19 -11.47 -4.66 18.95
C SER A 19 -12.65 -5.62 18.97
N ALA A 20 -13.89 -5.12 18.88
CA ALA A 20 -15.08 -5.94 18.77
C ALA A 20 -15.13 -6.76 17.46
N TYR A 21 -14.67 -6.19 16.34
CA TYR A 21 -14.59 -6.88 15.04
C TYR A 21 -13.63 -8.07 15.08
N TYR A 22 -12.42 -7.89 15.62
CA TYR A 22 -11.45 -8.98 15.74
C TYR A 22 -11.86 -10.04 16.78
N SER A 23 -12.43 -9.62 17.91
CA SER A 23 -12.97 -10.56 18.91
C SER A 23 -14.14 -11.38 18.38
N ALA A 24 -14.98 -10.83 17.48
CA ALA A 24 -16.06 -11.57 16.83
C ALA A 24 -15.52 -12.60 15.81
N MET A 25 -14.46 -12.27 15.07
CA MET A 25 -13.78 -13.20 14.15
C MET A 25 -13.15 -14.39 14.89
N GLU A 26 -12.58 -14.18 16.08
CA GLU A 26 -12.01 -15.24 16.92
C GLU A 26 -13.06 -16.21 17.47
N GLN A 27 -14.27 -15.73 17.75
CA GLN A 27 -15.39 -16.60 18.14
C GLN A 27 -15.87 -17.51 17.01
N VAL A 28 -15.55 -17.18 15.76
CA VAL A 28 -15.90 -17.94 14.54
C VAL A 28 -14.70 -18.78 14.04
N GLY A 29 -13.56 -18.75 14.73
CA GLY A 29 -12.42 -19.64 14.48
C GLY A 29 -11.28 -19.07 13.62
N TYR A 30 -11.28 -17.77 13.31
CA TYR A 30 -10.16 -17.08 12.67
C TYR A 30 -9.26 -16.42 13.72
N HIS A 31 -7.99 -16.79 13.79
CA HIS A 31 -7.04 -16.12 14.68
C HIS A 31 -6.51 -14.83 14.04
N LYS A 32 -6.21 -13.77 14.82
CA LYS A 32 -5.63 -12.50 14.30
C LYS A 32 -4.38 -12.71 13.44
N ARG A 33 -3.63 -13.79 13.69
CA ARG A 33 -2.49 -14.21 12.86
C ARG A 33 -2.91 -14.59 11.44
N ASP A 34 -4.02 -15.31 11.27
CA ASP A 34 -4.51 -15.71 9.95
C ASP A 34 -5.02 -14.47 9.20
N ILE A 35 -5.71 -13.55 9.89
CA ILE A 35 -6.08 -12.25 9.33
C ILE A 35 -4.84 -11.46 8.88
N MET A 36 -3.78 -11.45 9.69
CA MET A 36 -2.53 -10.80 9.34
C MET A 36 -1.89 -11.42 8.08
N VAL A 37 -1.94 -12.74 7.92
CA VAL A 37 -1.47 -13.42 6.70
C VAL A 37 -2.27 -12.95 5.49
N ASP A 38 -3.60 -13.02 5.55
CA ASP A 38 -4.48 -12.60 4.47
C ASP A 38 -4.23 -11.14 4.07
N ARG A 39 -4.07 -10.23 5.05
CA ARG A 39 -3.82 -8.81 4.78
C ARG A 39 -2.47 -8.56 4.13
N VAL A 40 -1.44 -9.33 4.47
CA VAL A 40 -0.13 -9.22 3.84
C VAL A 40 -0.15 -9.80 2.42
N GLU A 41 -0.91 -10.87 2.19
CA GLU A 41 -1.15 -11.41 0.85
C GLU A 41 -1.90 -10.40 -0.03
N ASP A 42 -2.99 -9.82 0.46
CA ASP A 42 -3.74 -8.74 -0.21
C ASP A 42 -2.83 -7.56 -0.57
N ALA A 43 -1.99 -7.11 0.37
CA ALA A 43 -1.08 -5.99 0.13
C ALA A 43 0.00 -6.33 -0.90
N LYS A 44 0.51 -7.56 -0.89
CA LYS A 44 1.44 -8.04 -1.90
C LYS A 44 0.79 -8.03 -3.28
N GLU A 45 -0.43 -8.54 -3.42
CA GLU A 45 -1.19 -8.52 -4.68
C GLU A 45 -1.39 -7.09 -5.17
N SER A 46 -1.83 -6.17 -4.32
CA SER A 46 -1.97 -4.75 -4.68
C SER A 46 -0.67 -4.11 -5.18
N GLN A 47 0.50 -4.53 -4.66
CA GLN A 47 1.80 -4.05 -5.12
C GLN A 47 2.21 -4.65 -6.47
N GLN A 48 1.75 -5.86 -6.79
CA GLN A 48 1.93 -6.47 -8.10
C GLN A 48 1.06 -5.76 -9.13
N ASP A 49 -0.20 -5.51 -8.81
CA ASP A 49 -1.13 -4.74 -9.67
C ASP A 49 -0.60 -3.33 -9.92
N ALA A 50 -0.16 -2.63 -8.86
CA ALA A 50 0.46 -1.31 -9.02
C ALA A 50 1.75 -1.36 -9.86
N GLN A 51 2.52 -2.45 -9.80
CA GLN A 51 3.67 -2.63 -10.68
C GLN A 51 3.25 -2.75 -12.15
N GLU A 52 2.19 -3.50 -12.43
CA GLU A 52 1.67 -3.67 -13.79
C GLU A 52 1.13 -2.35 -14.37
N GLU A 53 0.40 -1.56 -13.57
CA GLU A 53 -0.12 -0.28 -14.03
C GLU A 53 0.97 0.76 -14.26
N PHE A 54 1.96 0.84 -13.36
CA PHE A 54 3.10 1.73 -13.56
C PHE A 54 3.97 1.29 -14.74
N THR A 55 4.09 -0.01 -15.00
CA THR A 55 4.79 -0.53 -16.19
C THR A 55 4.02 -0.15 -17.45
N SER A 56 2.69 -0.28 -17.44
CA SER A 56 1.84 0.14 -18.56
C SER A 56 1.94 1.65 -18.82
N ALA A 57 2.01 2.47 -17.76
CA ALA A 57 2.24 3.91 -17.89
C ALA A 57 3.63 4.22 -18.47
N LEU A 58 4.66 3.47 -18.07
CA LEU A 58 6.01 3.60 -18.63
C LEU A 58 6.02 3.31 -20.13
N GLU A 59 5.38 2.22 -20.56
CA GLU A 59 5.28 1.83 -21.97
C GLU A 59 4.53 2.88 -22.80
N ALA A 60 3.42 3.40 -22.27
CA ALA A 60 2.67 4.48 -22.91
C ALA A 60 3.54 5.74 -23.10
N LEU A 61 4.30 6.14 -22.09
CA LEU A 61 5.22 7.30 -22.18
C LEU A 61 6.35 7.08 -23.18
N SER A 62 6.95 5.89 -23.20
CA SER A 62 8.00 5.56 -24.16
C SER A 62 7.51 5.50 -25.60
N ALA A 63 6.22 5.19 -25.83
CA ALA A 63 5.61 5.32 -27.15
C ALA A 63 5.51 6.78 -27.61
N LEU A 64 5.26 7.73 -26.70
CA LEU A 64 5.21 9.17 -27.03
C LEU A 64 6.56 9.76 -27.40
N THR A 65 7.64 9.36 -26.74
CA THR A 65 8.97 9.93 -27.00
C THR A 65 9.45 9.65 -28.44
N ASN A 66 8.95 8.56 -29.03
CA ASN A 66 9.22 8.07 -30.38
C ASN A 66 8.11 8.43 -31.41
N PHE A 67 7.13 9.25 -31.03
CA PHE A 67 5.98 9.56 -31.86
C PHE A 67 6.25 10.65 -32.92
N ASP A 68 5.93 10.36 -34.18
CA ASP A 68 6.11 11.24 -35.35
C ASP A 68 4.76 11.60 -36.03
N GLY A 69 3.84 12.21 -35.27
CA GLY A 69 2.71 12.95 -35.88
C GLY A 69 1.43 12.16 -36.20
N GLY A 70 1.08 11.16 -35.40
CA GLY A 70 -0.24 10.50 -35.44
C GLY A 70 -1.36 11.27 -34.69
N GLU A 71 -2.43 10.55 -34.33
CA GLU A 71 -3.61 11.11 -33.62
C GLU A 71 -3.28 11.52 -32.17
N LEU A 72 -3.10 12.83 -31.96
CA LEU A 72 -2.77 13.42 -30.65
C LEU A 72 -3.83 13.12 -29.58
N GLU A 73 -5.11 13.03 -29.97
CA GLU A 73 -6.21 12.72 -29.05
C GLU A 73 -6.08 11.30 -28.48
N SER A 74 -5.72 10.33 -29.33
CA SER A 74 -5.46 8.95 -28.89
C SER A 74 -4.29 8.88 -27.90
N VAL A 75 -3.25 9.65 -28.17
CA VAL A 75 -2.08 9.78 -27.29
C VAL A 75 -2.48 10.34 -25.92
N TYR A 76 -3.27 11.42 -25.90
CA TYR A 76 -3.78 12.01 -24.66
C TYR A 76 -4.63 11.02 -23.87
N ASN A 77 -5.61 10.37 -24.53
CA ASN A 77 -6.52 9.43 -23.88
C ASN A 77 -5.73 8.26 -23.26
N ASN A 78 -4.77 7.69 -23.99
CA ASN A 78 -3.95 6.61 -23.47
C ASN A 78 -3.14 7.00 -22.22
N ILE A 79 -2.51 8.18 -22.19
CA ILE A 79 -1.80 8.64 -20.98
C ILE A 79 -2.78 8.90 -19.83
N ASN A 80 -3.93 9.50 -20.12
CA ASN A 80 -4.95 9.78 -19.11
C ASN A 80 -5.43 8.49 -18.45
N ASP A 81 -5.78 7.48 -19.25
CA ASP A 81 -6.22 6.18 -18.76
C ASP A 81 -5.14 5.53 -17.88
N LYS A 82 -3.87 5.55 -18.32
CA LYS A 82 -2.75 5.03 -17.53
C LYS A 82 -2.47 5.80 -16.24
N TYR A 83 -2.72 7.10 -16.23
CA TYR A 83 -2.68 7.89 -15.01
C TYR A 83 -3.79 7.47 -14.04
N GLU A 84 -5.03 7.36 -14.50
CA GLU A 84 -6.18 6.99 -13.67
C GLU A 84 -6.04 5.58 -13.09
N ASP A 85 -5.61 4.61 -13.91
CA ASP A 85 -5.35 3.23 -13.47
C ASP A 85 -4.22 3.18 -12.42
N SER A 86 -3.12 3.90 -12.65
CA SER A 86 -2.00 3.99 -11.71
C SER A 86 -2.39 4.68 -10.40
N GLU A 87 -3.26 5.70 -10.45
CA GLU A 87 -3.77 6.39 -9.26
C GLU A 87 -4.62 5.47 -8.40
N LYS A 88 -5.51 4.69 -9.03
CA LYS A 88 -6.34 3.71 -8.35
C LYS A 88 -5.50 2.61 -7.71
N ALA A 89 -4.52 2.06 -8.44
CA ALA A 89 -3.64 1.01 -7.91
C ALA A 89 -2.79 1.53 -6.73
N ALA A 90 -2.27 2.75 -6.82
CA ALA A 90 -1.56 3.36 -5.70
C ALA A 90 -2.46 3.60 -4.49
N GLN A 91 -3.74 3.92 -4.69
CA GLN A 91 -4.69 4.07 -3.59
C GLN A 91 -4.97 2.73 -2.90
N ASP A 92 -5.17 1.64 -3.65
CA ASP A 92 -5.35 0.31 -3.04
C ASP A 92 -4.11 -0.08 -2.22
N VAL A 93 -2.90 0.15 -2.73
CA VAL A 93 -1.66 -0.08 -1.96
C VAL A 93 -1.66 0.69 -0.62
N ARG A 94 -2.10 1.95 -0.60
CA ARG A 94 -2.22 2.74 0.65
C ARG A 94 -3.21 2.12 1.62
N ASP A 95 -4.38 1.73 1.11
CA ASP A 95 -5.46 1.16 1.91
C ASP A 95 -5.04 -0.20 2.50
N ARG A 96 -4.32 -1.03 1.75
CA ARG A 96 -3.77 -2.31 2.23
C ARG A 96 -2.68 -2.14 3.27
N ILE A 97 -1.79 -1.15 3.12
CA ILE A 97 -0.79 -0.82 4.13
C ILE A 97 -1.48 -0.43 5.44
N ALA A 98 -2.50 0.44 5.38
CA ALA A 98 -3.25 0.85 6.57
C ALA A 98 -3.96 -0.32 7.26
N ALA A 99 -4.57 -1.23 6.48
CA ALA A 99 -5.22 -2.43 7.01
C ALA A 99 -4.24 -3.39 7.71
N ILE A 100 -3.01 -3.49 7.22
CA ILE A 100 -1.94 -4.26 7.88
C ILE A 100 -1.54 -3.64 9.21
N GLU A 101 -1.37 -2.32 9.26
CA GLU A 101 -1.01 -1.61 10.50
C GLU A 101 -2.06 -1.88 11.59
N ASP A 102 -3.34 -1.75 11.25
CA ASP A 102 -4.47 -1.97 12.16
C ASP A 102 -4.48 -3.38 12.78
N VAL A 103 -4.41 -4.43 11.94
CA VAL A 103 -4.45 -5.81 12.45
C VAL A 103 -3.17 -6.15 13.24
N SER A 104 -2.03 -5.60 12.85
CA SER A 104 -0.76 -5.86 13.52
C SER A 104 -0.71 -5.25 14.93
N ASP A 105 -1.28 -4.06 15.11
CA ASP A 105 -1.29 -3.39 16.41
C ASP A 105 -2.14 -4.20 17.39
N ALA A 106 -3.33 -4.64 16.96
CA ALA A 106 -4.21 -5.51 17.73
C ALA A 106 -3.54 -6.86 18.08
N LEU A 107 -2.93 -7.52 17.09
CA LEU A 107 -2.24 -8.80 17.29
C LEU A 107 -1.09 -8.68 18.31
N PHE A 108 -0.28 -7.63 18.19
CA PHE A 108 0.90 -7.45 19.03
C PHE A 108 0.58 -6.97 20.44
N GLU A 109 -0.50 -6.21 20.62
CA GLU A 109 -1.01 -5.83 21.94
C GLU A 109 -1.53 -7.05 22.69
N GLU A 110 -2.38 -7.86 22.06
CA GLU A 110 -2.92 -9.09 22.64
C GLU A 110 -1.81 -10.07 23.01
N TRP A 111 -0.91 -10.39 22.07
CA TRP A 111 0.18 -11.32 22.32
C TRP A 111 1.07 -10.83 23.47
N GLN A 112 1.32 -9.52 23.57
CA GLN A 112 2.09 -8.95 24.68
C GLN A 112 1.39 -9.13 26.03
N GLY A 113 0.06 -8.97 26.10
CA GLY A 113 -0.72 -9.18 27.32
C GLY A 113 -0.79 -10.65 27.74
N GLU A 114 -0.92 -11.57 26.78
CA GLU A 114 -0.96 -13.01 27.05
C GLU A 114 0.35 -13.57 27.62
N LEU A 115 1.47 -12.86 27.44
CA LEU A 115 2.75 -13.24 28.05
C LEU A 115 2.69 -13.32 29.58
N ASP A 116 1.82 -12.53 30.21
CA ASP A 116 1.65 -12.50 31.67
C ASP A 116 0.80 -13.67 32.19
N LEU A 117 0.09 -14.37 31.29
CA LEU A 117 -0.73 -15.53 31.63
C LEU A 117 0.10 -16.82 31.73
N TYR A 118 1.33 -16.83 31.23
CA TYR A 118 2.19 -18.00 31.31
C TYR A 118 2.68 -18.27 32.73
N THR A 119 2.38 -19.46 33.24
CA THR A 119 2.99 -19.99 34.48
C THR A 119 4.38 -20.57 34.23
N SER A 120 4.65 -21.07 33.02
CA SER A 120 5.94 -21.65 32.65
C SER A 120 6.91 -20.57 32.13
N ALA A 121 7.95 -20.28 32.92
CA ALA A 121 8.98 -19.32 32.54
C ALA A 121 9.72 -19.69 31.23
N LYS A 122 9.85 -20.99 30.93
CA LYS A 122 10.45 -21.45 29.67
C LYS A 122 9.56 -21.09 28.47
N LEU A 123 8.25 -21.37 28.57
CA LEU A 123 7.30 -21.08 27.48
C LEU A 123 7.13 -19.57 27.30
N ARG A 124 7.03 -18.81 28.40
CA ARG A 124 6.98 -17.34 28.37
C ARG A 124 8.17 -16.75 27.60
N ARG A 125 9.41 -17.14 27.95
CA ARG A 125 10.62 -16.66 27.26
C ARG A 125 10.64 -17.03 25.78
N SER A 126 10.17 -18.23 25.44
CA SER A 126 10.08 -18.66 24.04
C SER A 126 9.05 -17.84 23.26
N SER A 127 7.91 -17.53 23.88
CA SER A 127 6.85 -16.71 23.27
C SER A 127 7.30 -15.25 23.11
N GLU A 128 7.97 -14.67 24.12
CA GLU A 128 8.61 -13.35 24.05
C GLU A 128 9.62 -13.25 22.91
N GLN A 129 10.44 -14.29 22.73
CA GLN A 129 11.41 -14.32 21.63
C GLN A 129 10.70 -14.27 20.28
N LYS A 130 9.69 -15.13 20.06
CA LYS A 130 8.89 -15.13 18.83
C LYS A 130 8.22 -13.77 18.59
N LEU A 131 7.61 -13.16 19.61
CA LEU A 131 7.00 -11.83 19.50
C LEU A 131 8.01 -10.77 19.04
N ARG A 132 9.22 -10.77 19.62
CA ARG A 132 10.30 -9.83 19.21
C ARG A 132 10.74 -10.06 17.77
N GLU A 133 10.92 -11.31 17.37
CA GLU A 133 11.33 -11.69 16.01
C GLU A 133 10.26 -11.31 14.98
N THR A 134 8.98 -11.57 15.27
CA THR A 134 7.86 -11.18 14.41
C THR A 134 7.74 -9.66 14.30
N LYS A 135 7.85 -8.92 15.42
CA LYS A 135 7.83 -7.44 15.40
C LYS A 135 8.97 -6.86 14.57
N ALA A 136 10.16 -7.44 14.62
CA ALA A 136 11.30 -6.99 13.82
C ALA A 136 11.06 -7.21 12.31
N SER A 137 10.57 -8.40 11.94
CA SER A 137 10.24 -8.75 10.56
C SER A 137 9.12 -7.88 9.99
N TYR A 138 8.05 -7.68 10.76
CA TYR A 138 6.96 -6.77 10.45
C TYR A 138 7.44 -5.35 10.15
N LYS A 139 8.31 -4.79 11.00
CA LYS A 139 8.84 -3.43 10.79
C LYS A 139 9.64 -3.31 9.48
N SER A 140 10.41 -4.33 9.12
CA SER A 140 11.15 -4.36 7.86
C SER A 140 10.21 -4.36 6.65
N MET A 141 9.18 -5.21 6.68
CA MET A 141 8.14 -5.29 5.67
C MET A 141 7.38 -3.97 5.53
N LEU A 142 6.80 -3.45 6.62
CA LEU A 142 6.04 -2.20 6.61
C LEU A 142 6.88 -1.03 6.09
N SER A 143 8.14 -0.94 6.51
CA SER A 143 9.04 0.11 6.04
C SER A 143 9.31 0.01 4.53
N ALA A 144 9.37 -1.20 3.97
CA ALA A 144 9.51 -1.40 2.53
C ALA A 144 8.24 -0.99 1.77
N MET A 145 7.07 -1.38 2.27
CA MET A 145 5.79 -1.00 1.69
C MET A 145 5.60 0.53 1.67
N LYS A 146 5.84 1.22 2.79
CA LYS A 146 5.75 2.69 2.86
C LYS A 146 6.78 3.40 1.98
N ARG A 147 7.96 2.82 1.76
CA ARG A 147 8.92 3.36 0.78
C ARG A 147 8.40 3.23 -0.66
N ALA A 148 7.77 2.11 -1.01
CA ALA A 148 7.17 1.93 -2.33
C ALA A 148 6.02 2.94 -2.54
N GLU A 149 5.08 3.00 -1.58
CA GLU A 149 3.98 3.97 -1.56
C GLU A 149 4.46 5.42 -1.71
N GLY A 150 5.48 5.82 -0.94
CA GLY A 150 6.04 7.17 -0.99
C GLY A 150 6.70 7.53 -2.32
N LYS A 151 7.00 6.55 -3.19
CA LYS A 151 7.55 6.78 -4.54
C LYS A 151 6.48 6.81 -5.63
N MET A 152 5.28 6.30 -5.36
CA MET A 152 4.15 6.41 -6.27
C MET A 152 3.65 7.86 -6.36
N THR A 153 3.56 8.56 -5.22
CA THR A 153 2.97 9.92 -5.17
C THR A 153 3.68 10.94 -6.08
N PRO A 154 5.03 11.05 -6.11
CA PRO A 154 5.71 11.97 -7.02
C PRO A 154 5.46 11.62 -8.50
N VAL A 155 5.48 10.33 -8.85
CA VAL A 155 5.19 9.86 -10.21
C VAL A 155 3.78 10.25 -10.65
N LEU A 156 2.78 10.00 -9.80
CA LEU A 156 1.39 10.33 -10.08
C LEU A 156 1.16 11.84 -10.20
N ASN A 157 1.84 12.65 -9.37
CA ASN A 157 1.77 14.10 -9.49
C ASN A 157 2.30 14.57 -10.85
N THR A 158 3.47 14.07 -11.27
CA THR A 158 4.05 14.42 -12.57
C THR A 158 3.15 13.94 -13.71
N LEU A 159 2.62 12.71 -13.66
CA LEU A 159 1.65 12.20 -14.64
C LEU A 159 0.42 13.12 -14.74
N ARG A 160 -0.21 13.43 -13.61
CA ARG A 160 -1.38 14.32 -13.55
C ARG A 160 -1.09 15.68 -14.16
N ASP A 161 0.01 16.30 -13.79
CA ASP A 161 0.35 17.66 -14.23
C ASP A 161 0.59 17.68 -15.76
N ASN A 162 1.26 16.66 -16.29
CA ASN A 162 1.47 16.49 -17.73
C ASN A 162 0.16 16.21 -18.49
N THR A 163 -0.70 15.33 -17.97
CA THR A 163 -2.02 15.03 -18.55
C THR A 163 -2.89 16.28 -18.60
N LEU A 164 -2.94 17.07 -17.51
CA LEU A 164 -3.68 18.33 -17.46
C LEU A 164 -3.13 19.35 -18.46
N TYR A 165 -1.80 19.46 -18.59
CA TYR A 165 -1.21 20.36 -19.56
C TYR A 165 -1.57 19.97 -21.00
N LEU A 166 -1.50 18.68 -21.33
CA LEU A 166 -1.88 18.15 -22.64
C LEU A 166 -3.36 18.39 -22.94
N LYS A 167 -4.26 18.22 -21.96
CA LYS A 167 -5.71 18.43 -22.11
C LYS A 167 -6.06 19.81 -22.68
N HIS A 168 -5.31 20.84 -22.31
CA HIS A 168 -5.58 22.23 -22.71
C HIS A 168 -4.74 22.70 -23.89
N ASN A 169 -3.63 22.02 -24.17
CA ASN A 169 -2.63 22.48 -25.12
C ASN A 169 -2.28 21.40 -26.16
N LEU A 170 -3.22 20.50 -26.47
CA LEU A 170 -2.96 19.34 -27.31
C LEU A 170 -2.53 19.76 -28.73
N ASN A 171 -1.22 19.73 -28.97
CA ASN A 171 -0.60 19.99 -30.25
C ASN A 171 0.83 19.40 -30.28
N ALA A 172 1.42 19.28 -31.46
CA ALA A 172 2.76 18.70 -31.63
C ALA A 172 3.86 19.47 -30.88
N SER A 173 3.73 20.80 -30.73
CA SER A 173 4.69 21.61 -29.98
C SER A 173 4.65 21.33 -28.48
N ALA A 174 3.44 21.15 -27.91
CA ALA A 174 3.25 20.81 -26.51
C ALA A 174 3.87 19.43 -26.21
N ILE A 175 3.62 18.43 -27.05
CA ILE A 175 4.27 17.11 -26.91
C ILE A 175 5.79 17.23 -26.98
N GLY A 176 6.32 18.01 -27.93
CA GLY A 176 7.75 18.28 -28.04
C GLY A 176 8.34 18.90 -26.77
N SER A 177 7.62 19.82 -26.13
CA SER A 177 8.07 20.48 -24.89
C SER A 177 8.12 19.55 -23.67
N LEU A 178 7.30 18.49 -23.66
CA LEU A 178 7.24 17.54 -22.54
C LEU A 178 8.26 16.39 -22.64
N LYS A 179 9.01 16.26 -23.75
CA LYS A 179 9.97 15.14 -23.91
C LYS A 179 10.99 15.04 -22.76
N GLY A 180 11.44 16.18 -22.24
CA GLY A 180 12.36 16.22 -21.09
C GLY A 180 11.70 15.74 -19.79
N GLU A 181 10.47 16.19 -19.53
CA GLU A 181 9.66 15.78 -18.37
C GLU A 181 9.37 14.28 -18.42
N PHE A 182 8.97 13.75 -19.58
CA PHE A 182 8.72 12.33 -19.77
C PHE A 182 9.97 11.47 -19.52
N SER A 183 11.15 11.89 -19.99
CA SER A 183 12.39 11.15 -19.71
C SER A 183 12.76 11.12 -18.22
N SER A 184 12.41 12.17 -17.45
CA SER A 184 12.56 12.13 -15.99
C SER A 184 11.54 11.19 -15.35
N LEU A 185 10.29 11.29 -15.79
CA LEU A 185 9.18 10.48 -15.31
C LEU A 185 9.40 8.98 -15.54
N GLU A 186 9.93 8.59 -16.70
CA GLU A 186 10.31 7.20 -16.99
C GLU A 186 11.26 6.63 -15.93
N LYS A 187 12.25 7.41 -15.48
CA LYS A 187 13.20 6.99 -14.43
C LYS A 187 12.52 6.89 -13.07
N ASP A 188 11.63 7.83 -12.76
CA ASP A 188 10.90 7.83 -11.50
C ASP A 188 9.95 6.62 -11.41
N ILE A 189 9.27 6.28 -12.52
CA ILE A 189 8.44 5.08 -12.63
C ILE A 189 9.28 3.81 -12.44
N GLN A 190 10.41 3.69 -13.14
CA GLN A 190 11.33 2.54 -12.97
C GLN A 190 11.80 2.40 -11.52
N TYR A 191 12.06 3.52 -10.84
CA TYR A 191 12.45 3.51 -9.44
C TYR A 191 11.29 3.08 -8.52
N ALA A 192 10.06 3.55 -8.78
CA ALA A 192 8.86 3.12 -8.05
C ALA A 192 8.64 1.60 -8.20
N ILE A 193 8.74 1.06 -9.42
CA ILE A 193 8.67 -0.39 -9.70
C ILE A 193 9.73 -1.17 -8.92
N LYS A 194 10.97 -0.64 -8.86
CA LYS A 194 12.03 -1.27 -8.05
C LYS A 194 11.70 -1.29 -6.56
N GLN A 195 11.08 -0.24 -6.01
CA GLN A 195 10.67 -0.24 -4.61
C GLN A 195 9.52 -1.21 -4.35
N MET A 196 8.55 -1.33 -5.27
CA MET A 196 7.47 -2.33 -5.17
C MET A 196 8.02 -3.75 -5.13
N ASN A 197 8.97 -4.09 -6.01
CA ASN A 197 9.66 -5.39 -5.97
C ASN A 197 10.34 -5.66 -4.62
N ALA A 198 10.98 -4.64 -4.04
CA ALA A 198 11.60 -4.77 -2.73
C ALA A 198 10.56 -4.98 -1.62
N ALA A 199 9.42 -4.31 -1.70
CA ALA A 199 8.32 -4.47 -0.74
C ALA A 199 7.70 -5.87 -0.83
N ILE A 200 7.38 -6.36 -2.04
CA ILE A 200 6.89 -7.73 -2.29
C ILE A 200 7.84 -8.77 -1.68
N ALA A 201 9.15 -8.62 -1.90
CA ALA A 201 10.15 -9.54 -1.37
C ALA A 201 10.21 -9.53 0.17
N GLU A 202 9.99 -8.39 0.82
CA GLU A 202 9.89 -8.33 2.28
C GLU A 202 8.57 -8.92 2.80
N SER A 203 7.46 -8.77 2.06
CA SER A 203 6.18 -9.43 2.36
C SER A 203 6.33 -10.96 2.33
N ASP A 204 6.98 -11.50 1.30
CA ASP A 204 7.24 -12.94 1.20
C ASP A 204 8.08 -13.46 2.37
N LYS A 205 9.11 -12.72 2.79
CA LYS A 205 9.93 -13.08 3.96
C LYS A 205 9.11 -13.07 5.24
N PHE A 206 8.27 -12.05 5.43
CA PHE A 206 7.41 -11.94 6.60
C PHE A 206 6.41 -13.10 6.65
N LEU A 207 5.73 -13.39 5.54
CA LEU A 207 4.79 -14.52 5.43
C LEU A 207 5.47 -15.86 5.71
N GLN A 208 6.66 -16.10 5.15
CA GLN A 208 7.43 -17.32 5.42
C GLN A 208 7.75 -17.47 6.90
N GLN A 209 8.21 -16.40 7.56
CA GLN A 209 8.52 -16.42 8.99
C GLN A 209 7.26 -16.60 9.83
N LEU A 210 6.18 -15.90 9.47
CA LEU A 210 4.92 -15.98 10.19
C LEU A 210 4.26 -17.35 10.04
N ASN A 211 4.46 -18.06 8.94
CA ASN A 211 3.89 -19.38 8.66
C ASN A 211 4.74 -20.57 9.13
N GLN A 212 5.98 -20.36 9.56
CA GLN A 212 6.79 -21.42 10.17
C GLN A 212 6.11 -21.92 11.46
N LYS A 213 5.74 -23.21 11.45
CA LYS A 213 5.14 -23.92 12.59
C LYS A 213 6.18 -24.23 13.67
#